data_AF-A0A6P0NF33-F1
#
_entry.id   AF-A0A6P0NF33-F1
#
_cell.length_a   1.000
_cell.length_b   1.000
_cell.length_c   1.000
_cell.angle_alpha   90.00
_cell.angle_beta   90.00
_cell.angle_gamma   90.00
#
_symmetry.space_group_name_H-M   'P 1'
#
loop_
_entity.id
_entity.type
_entity.pdbx_description
1 polymer ?
#
loop_
_entity_poly.entity_id
_entity_poly.type
_entity_poly.pdbx_seq_one_letter_code
_entity_poly.pdbx_strand_id
1 'polypeptide(L)' 'MSLIQEDIEQTFRQLVDQWRKETRGISSTTHAAMHPAYQQIIGMGKEAIPLLLRELEQKSGRWFWALKSITRE' A
#
# COMPACT_ATOMS: atom_id res chain seq x y z
N MET A 1 21.96 5.65 4.63
CA MET A 1 20.63 5.03 4.75
C MET A 1 20.67 4.03 5.90
N SER A 2 19.69 4.06 6.78
CA SER A 2 19.59 3.11 7.91
C SER A 2 18.97 1.80 7.45
N LEU A 3 19.53 0.66 7.86
CA LEU A 3 19.07 -0.70 7.50
C LEU A 3 17.56 -0.93 7.71
N ILE A 4 16.96 -0.23 8.67
CA ILE A 4 15.51 -0.30 8.99
C ILE A 4 14.63 0.28 7.86
N GLN A 5 15.08 1.34 7.18
CA GLN A 5 14.30 1.94 6.08
C GLN A 5 14.30 1.07 4.82
N GLU A 6 15.41 0.36 4.58
CA GLU A 6 15.55 -0.56 3.45
C GLU A 6 14.60 -1.77 3.61
N ASP A 7 14.45 -2.27 4.83
CA ASP A 7 13.55 -3.38 5.15
C ASP A 7 12.06 -3.01 4.99
N ILE A 8 11.68 -1.81 5.42
CA ILE A 8 10.31 -1.28 5.27
C ILE A 8 9.97 -1.09 3.78
N GLU A 9 10.87 -0.49 3.00
CA GLU A 9 10.64 -0.28 1.58
C GLU A 9 10.55 -1.60 0.82
N GLN A 10 11.40 -2.58 1.16
CA GLN A 10 11.36 -3.92 0.57
C GLN A 10 10.04 -4.63 0.90
N THR A 11 9.63 -4.63 2.18
CA THR A 11 8.37 -5.23 2.63
C THR A 11 7.18 -4.58 1.95
N PHE A 12 7.14 -3.26 1.87
CA PHE A 12 6.10 -2.52 1.16
C PHE A 12 6.03 -2.93 -0.31
N ARG A 13 7.16 -2.97 -1.03
CA ARG A 13 7.22 -3.36 -2.44
C ARG A 13 6.70 -4.79 -2.65
N GLN A 14 7.05 -5.73 -1.77
CA GLN A 14 6.55 -7.11 -1.84
C GLN A 14 5.03 -7.17 -1.65
N LEU A 15 4.49 -6.43 -0.67
CA LEU A 15 3.04 -6.37 -0.44
C LEU A 15 2.30 -5.72 -1.61
N VAL A 16 2.86 -4.68 -2.22
CA VAL A 16 2.29 -4.03 -3.41
C VAL A 16 2.27 -4.97 -4.61
N ASP A 17 3.36 -5.70 -4.87
CA ASP A 17 3.42 -6.66 -5.97
C ASP A 17 2.41 -7.80 -5.79
N GLN A 18 2.38 -8.38 -4.58
CA GLN A 18 1.42 -9.41 -4.21
C GLN A 18 -0.02 -8.91 -4.41
N TRP A 19 -0.34 -7.72 -3.88
CA TRP A 19 -1.65 -7.11 -4.05
C TRP A 19 -2.02 -6.92 -5.52
N ARG A 20 -1.12 -6.37 -6.35
CA ARG A 20 -1.36 -6.15 -7.77
C ARG A 20 -1.61 -7.45 -8.52
N LYS A 21 -0.86 -8.51 -8.19
CA LYS A 21 -0.99 -9.83 -8.81
C LYS A 21 -2.30 -10.50 -8.45
N GLU A 22 -2.66 -10.50 -7.17
CA GLU A 22 -3.84 -11.22 -6.66
C GLU A 22 -5.15 -10.45 -6.86
N THR A 23 -5.10 -9.11 -6.95
CA THR A 23 -6.29 -8.29 -7.23
C THR A 23 -6.47 -7.97 -8.71
N ARG A 24 -5.62 -8.54 -9.58
CA ARG A 24 -5.74 -8.36 -11.03
C ARG A 24 -7.07 -8.94 -11.52
N GLY A 25 -7.94 -8.06 -12.01
CA GLY A 25 -9.29 -8.44 -12.47
C GLY A 25 -10.40 -8.25 -11.45
N ILE A 26 -10.09 -7.82 -10.21
CA ILE A 26 -11.10 -7.39 -9.24
C ILE A 26 -11.57 -5.98 -9.63
N SER A 27 -12.81 -5.88 -10.10
CA SER A 27 -13.44 -4.59 -10.45
C SER A 27 -13.92 -3.81 -9.22
N SER A 28 -14.16 -4.50 -8.09
CA SER A 28 -14.59 -3.86 -6.83
C SER A 28 -13.40 -3.31 -6.07
N THR A 29 -13.32 -1.98 -5.95
CA THR A 29 -12.30 -1.28 -5.18
C THR A 29 -12.34 -1.67 -3.71
N THR A 30 -13.53 -1.86 -3.12
CA THR A 30 -13.70 -2.34 -1.75
C THR A 30 -13.13 -3.74 -1.57
N HIS A 31 -13.41 -4.65 -2.50
CA HIS A 31 -12.91 -6.02 -2.41
C HIS A 31 -11.39 -6.08 -2.55
N ALA A 32 -10.83 -5.28 -3.48
CA ALA A 32 -9.38 -5.15 -3.61
C ALA A 32 -8.75 -4.51 -2.34
N ALA A 33 -9.44 -3.57 -1.70
CA ALA A 33 -8.99 -2.92 -0.48
C ALA A 33 -9.01 -3.84 0.76
N MET A 34 -9.92 -4.82 0.81
CA MET A 34 -9.97 -5.83 1.88
C MET A 34 -8.90 -6.93 1.74
N HIS A 35 -8.13 -6.93 0.65
CA HIS A 35 -7.09 -7.92 0.41
C HIS A 35 -6.04 -7.91 1.54
N PRO A 36 -5.56 -9.07 2.04
CA PRO A 36 -4.62 -9.13 3.18
C PRO A 36 -3.34 -8.30 2.97
N ALA A 37 -2.77 -8.31 1.77
CA ALA A 37 -1.59 -7.49 1.46
C ALA A 37 -1.88 -5.98 1.56
N TYR A 38 -3.08 -5.53 1.18
CA TYR A 38 -3.49 -4.14 1.33
C TYR A 38 -3.64 -3.75 2.81
N GLN A 39 -4.25 -4.64 3.60
CA GLN A 39 -4.42 -4.44 5.05
C GLN A 39 -3.07 -4.38 5.77
N GLN A 40 -2.09 -5.19 5.36
CA GLN A 40 -0.73 -5.11 5.89
C GLN A 40 -0.05 -3.78 5.56
N ILE A 41 -0.23 -3.25 4.35
CA ILE A 41 0.27 -1.91 3.98
C ILE A 41 -0.34 -0.83 4.89
N ILE A 42 -1.64 -0.91 5.21
CA ILE A 42 -2.27 -0.02 6.21
C ILE A 42 -1.62 -0.23 7.59
N GLY A 43 -1.38 -1.48 7.99
CA GLY A 43 -0.77 -1.86 9.26
C GLY A 43 0.65 -1.33 9.46
N MET A 44 1.40 -1.08 8.37
CA MET A 44 2.70 -0.40 8.42
C MET A 44 2.59 1.07 8.90
N GLY A 45 1.40 1.66 8.85
CA GLY A 45 1.13 2.98 9.42
C GLY A 45 1.93 4.10 8.75
N LYS A 46 2.43 5.04 9.57
CA LYS A 46 3.04 6.28 9.07
C LYS A 46 4.28 6.08 8.21
N GLU A 47 4.99 4.98 8.41
CA GLU A 47 6.21 4.65 7.65
C GLU A 47 5.91 4.32 6.18
N ALA A 48 4.69 3.86 5.88
CA ALA A 48 4.25 3.61 4.51
C ALA A 48 3.77 4.87 3.79
N ILE A 49 3.47 5.98 4.47
CA ILE A 49 2.97 7.23 3.86
C ILE A 49 3.88 7.73 2.73
N PRO A 50 5.20 7.95 2.93
CA PRO A 50 6.07 8.42 1.85
C PRO A 50 6.13 7.46 0.66
N LEU A 51 5.97 6.15 0.90
CA LEU A 51 5.96 5.13 -0.15
C LEU A 51 4.63 5.12 -0.93
N LEU A 52 3.50 5.28 -0.23
CA LEU A 52 2.16 5.40 -0.82
C LEU A 52 2.03 6.66 -1.68
N LEU A 53 2.61 7.79 -1.23
CA LEU A 53 2.61 9.03 -2.00
C LEU A 53 3.39 8.88 -3.31
N ARG A 54 4.58 8.25 -3.27
CA ARG A 54 5.36 7.93 -4.48
C ARG A 54 4.58 7.05 -5.46
N GLU A 55 3.82 6.08 -4.96
CA GLU A 55 2.97 5.23 -5.79
C GLU A 55 1.77 5.98 -6.40
N LEU A 56 1.22 6.98 -5.69
CA LEU A 56 0.15 7.84 -6.21
C LEU A 56 0.63 8.75 -7.34
N GLU A 57 1.87 9.25 -7.27
CA GLU A 57 2.48 10.01 -8.38
C GLU A 57 2.54 9.17 -9.66
N GLN A 58 2.65 7.85 -9.53
CA GLN A 58 2.58 6.89 -10.64
C GLN A 58 1.13 6.54 -11.08
N LYS A 59 0.15 7.37 -10.69
CA LYS A 59 -1.28 7.28 -11.04
C LYS A 59 -2.04 6.06 -10.49
N SER A 60 -1.59 5.48 -9.37
CA SER A 60 -2.35 4.41 -8.70
C SER A 60 -3.33 4.98 -7.67
N GLY A 61 -4.48 5.51 -8.11
CA GLY A 61 -5.55 6.03 -7.22
C GLY A 61 -6.12 5.03 -6.20
N ARG A 62 -5.64 3.78 -6.22
CA ARG A 62 -5.98 2.69 -5.29
C ARG A 62 -5.44 2.92 -3.88
N TRP A 63 -4.44 3.78 -3.71
CA TRP A 63 -3.77 4.01 -2.41
C TRP A 63 -4.40 5.12 -1.55
N PHE A 64 -5.34 5.90 -2.09
CA PHE A 64 -6.03 6.94 -1.32
C PHE A 64 -6.75 6.40 -0.08
N TRP A 65 -7.34 5.19 -0.18
CA TRP A 65 -8.01 4.57 0.96
C TRP A 65 -7.03 4.16 2.06
N ALA A 66 -5.85 3.62 1.69
CA ALA A 66 -4.78 3.35 2.64
C ALA A 66 -4.30 4.63 3.33
N LEU A 67 -4.07 5.71 2.57
CA LEU A 67 -3.66 6.99 3.15
C LEU A 67 -4.69 7.52 4.15
N LYS A 68 -5.97 7.60 3.76
CA LYS A 68 -7.05 8.02 4.68
C LYS A 68 -7.12 7.15 5.93
N SER A 69 -6.94 5.83 5.78
CA SER A 69 -6.95 4.91 6.92
C SER A 69 -5.79 5.17 7.90
N ILE A 70 -4.61 5.48 7.36
CA ILE A 70 -3.41 5.77 8.16
C ILE A 70 -3.48 7.17 8.80
N THR A 71 -3.91 8.19 8.04
CA THR A 71 -3.97 9.59 8.51
C THR A 71 -5.22 9.90 9.32
N ARG A 72 -6.25 9.06 9.22
CA ARG A 72 -7.58 9.21 9.86
C ARG A 72 -8.33 10.46 9.39
N GLU A 73 -8.30 10.70 8.08
CA GLU A 73 -8.93 11.83 7.38
C GLU A 73 -10.07 11.43 6.43
#